data_AF-A0A0S8DE53-F1
#
_entry.id   AF-A0A0S8DE53-F1
#
_cell.length_a   1.000
_cell.length_b   1.000
_cell.length_c   1.000
_cell.angle_alpha   90.00
_cell.angle_beta   90.00
_cell.angle_gamma   90.00
#
_symmetry.space_group_name_H-M   'P 1'
#
loop_
_entity.id
_entity.type
_entity.pdbx_description
1 polymer ?
#
loop_
_entity_poly.entity_id
_entity_poly.type
_entity_poly.pdbx_seq_one_letter_code
_entity_poly.pdbx_strand_id
1 'polypeptide(L)'
;MKNVAVPKSQIEKALDGDIMFDGSSIDGFVRINESDMYLKPDYNTFTVLPWRIKEGVAAARIICDVYKFDGKTPFDGCPRVNLKRVLAEAKKMGFTMNVGTEAEFFLFKRDENGDATTETHDTAGYFT
;
A
#
# COMPACT_ATOMS: atom_id res chain seq x y z
N MET A 1 3.42 -3.36 -3.80
CA MET A 1 2.25 -3.08 -2.94
C MET A 1 1.80 -4.38 -2.28
N LYS A 2 1.47 -4.37 -0.99
CA LYS A 2 0.96 -5.55 -0.25
C LYS A 2 -0.42 -5.20 0.31
N ASN A 3 -1.31 -6.19 0.49
CA ASN A 3 -2.63 -5.99 1.08
C ASN A 3 -3.14 -7.26 1.78
N VAL A 4 -4.10 -7.08 2.69
CA VAL A 4 -4.95 -8.12 3.26
C VAL A 4 -6.39 -7.76 2.92
N ALA A 5 -7.13 -8.66 2.28
CA ALA A 5 -8.53 -8.47 1.96
C ALA A 5 -9.41 -9.06 3.07
N VAL A 6 -10.34 -8.27 3.57
CA VAL A 6 -11.28 -8.69 4.61
C VAL A 6 -12.72 -8.51 4.13
N PRO A 7 -13.67 -9.37 4.55
CA PRO A 7 -15.08 -9.17 4.23
C PRO A 7 -15.65 -7.98 5.01
N LYS A 8 -16.78 -7.43 4.54
CA LYS A 8 -17.50 -6.34 5.23
C LYS A 8 -17.82 -6.67 6.69
N SER A 9 -18.04 -7.94 7.03
CA SER A 9 -18.29 -8.38 8.42
C SER A 9 -17.11 -8.16 9.37
N GLN A 10 -15.91 -7.88 8.87
CA GLN A 10 -14.71 -7.58 9.65
C GLN A 10 -14.36 -6.09 9.65
N ILE A 11 -15.25 -5.23 9.13
CA ILE A 11 -14.93 -3.81 8.94
C ILE A 11 -14.64 -3.07 10.25
N GLU A 12 -15.37 -3.37 11.32
CA GLU A 12 -15.15 -2.76 12.64
C GLU A 12 -13.74 -3.07 13.14
N LYS A 13 -13.39 -4.36 13.18
CA LYS A 13 -12.04 -4.83 13.51
C LYS A 13 -10.95 -4.17 12.64
N ALA A 14 -11.21 -4.02 11.34
CA ALA A 14 -10.29 -3.36 10.41
C ALA A 14 -10.11 -1.86 10.70
N LEU A 15 -11.18 -1.17 11.08
CA LEU A 15 -11.14 0.25 11.42
C LEU A 15 -10.52 0.47 12.80
N ASP A 16 -10.77 -0.40 13.77
CA ASP A 16 -10.15 -0.33 15.10
C ASP A 16 -8.63 -0.52 15.05
N GLY A 17 -8.13 -1.16 13.98
CA GLY A 17 -6.72 -1.42 13.74
C GLY A 17 -6.26 -2.75 14.33
N ASP A 18 -7.19 -3.67 14.53
CA ASP A 18 -6.98 -4.97 15.17
C ASP A 18 -6.72 -6.09 14.14
N ILE A 19 -6.52 -5.73 12.87
CA ILE A 19 -6.12 -6.68 11.84
C ILE A 19 -4.62 -6.93 11.96
N MET A 20 -4.29 -8.20 12.18
CA MET A 20 -2.92 -8.69 12.21
C MET A 20 -2.54 -9.34 10.89
N PHE A 21 -1.25 -9.34 10.58
CA PHE A 21 -0.67 -10.12 9.50
C PHE A 21 0.70 -10.64 9.92
N ASP A 22 1.16 -11.68 9.24
CA ASP A 22 2.50 -12.24 9.43
C ASP A 22 3.56 -11.37 8.73
N GLY A 23 4.30 -10.60 9.52
CA GLY A 23 5.42 -9.77 9.11
C GLY A 23 6.59 -10.55 8.50
N SER A 24 6.75 -11.84 8.81
CA SER A 24 7.81 -12.65 8.20
C SER A 24 7.55 -12.95 6.72
N SER A 25 6.30 -12.79 6.26
CA SER A 25 5.89 -12.95 4.86
C SER A 25 6.20 -11.73 3.96
N ILE A 26 6.87 -10.69 4.48
CA ILE A 26 7.30 -9.52 3.72
C ILE A 26 8.83 -9.50 3.65
N ASP A 27 9.40 -9.58 2.44
CA ASP A 27 10.84 -9.46 2.22
C ASP A 27 11.39 -8.14 2.81
N GLY A 28 12.38 -8.26 3.69
CA GLY A 28 12.98 -7.13 4.42
C GLY A 28 12.31 -6.79 5.76
N PHE A 29 11.27 -7.52 6.18
CA PHE A 29 10.69 -7.42 7.52
C PHE A 29 11.37 -8.41 8.51
N VAL A 30 11.04 -8.28 9.80
CA VAL A 30 11.68 -8.93 10.98
C VAL A 30 12.02 -10.42 10.82
N ARG A 31 13.10 -10.86 11.49
CA ARG A 31 13.47 -12.29 11.59
C ARG A 31 12.54 -13.03 12.54
N ILE A 32 11.89 -14.10 12.04
CA ILE A 32 11.36 -15.35 12.66
C ILE A 32 10.59 -15.28 14.01
N ASN A 33 10.86 -14.35 14.93
CA ASN A 33 10.35 -14.37 16.31
C ASN A 33 9.37 -13.23 16.68
N GLU A 34 8.98 -12.38 15.72
CA GLU A 34 7.95 -11.33 15.90
C GLU A 34 7.02 -11.28 14.68
N SER A 35 6.40 -12.42 14.33
CA SER A 35 5.58 -12.54 13.13
C SER A 35 4.32 -11.67 13.18
N ASP A 36 3.67 -11.52 14.33
CA ASP A 36 2.37 -10.84 14.37
C ASP A 36 2.55 -9.32 14.45
N MET A 37 2.10 -8.64 13.40
CA MET A 37 2.11 -7.17 13.29
C MET A 37 0.70 -6.64 13.03
N TYR A 38 0.42 -5.46 13.57
CA TYR A 38 -0.88 -4.79 13.42
C TYR A 38 -0.89 -3.82 12.26
N LEU A 39 -2.05 -3.72 11.60
CA LEU A 39 -2.33 -2.72 10.57
C LEU A 39 -3.14 -1.58 11.17
N LYS A 40 -2.53 -0.40 11.31
CA LYS A 40 -3.24 0.81 11.76
C LYS A 40 -3.78 1.59 10.55
N PRO A 41 -5.10 1.66 10.34
CA PRO A 41 -5.69 2.30 9.17
C PRO A 41 -5.54 3.83 9.21
N ASP A 42 -5.29 4.43 8.05
CA ASP A 42 -5.41 5.87 7.85
C ASP A 42 -6.70 6.21 7.12
N TYR A 43 -7.69 6.71 7.85
CA TYR A 43 -9.04 6.98 7.32
C TYR A 43 -9.06 7.99 6.17
N ASN A 44 -8.08 8.89 6.09
CA ASN A 44 -7.99 9.87 5.00
C ASN A 44 -7.63 9.22 3.66
N THR A 45 -7.24 7.94 3.67
CA THR A 45 -6.82 7.19 2.47
C THR A 45 -7.89 6.24 1.95
N PHE A 46 -9.09 6.26 2.55
CA PHE A 46 -10.21 5.44 2.09
C PHE A 46 -10.54 5.74 0.63
N THR A 47 -10.66 4.71 -0.20
CA THR A 47 -10.98 4.87 -1.62
C THR A 47 -11.74 3.65 -2.14
N VAL A 48 -12.90 3.87 -2.76
CA VAL A 48 -13.63 2.82 -3.49
C VAL A 48 -12.91 2.53 -4.80
N LEU A 49 -12.78 1.24 -5.16
CA LEU A 49 -12.10 0.80 -6.38
C LEU A 49 -13.14 0.59 -7.50
N PRO A 50 -13.28 1.52 -8.46
CA PRO A 50 -14.39 1.49 -9.42
C PRO A 50 -14.35 0.28 -10.37
N TRP A 51 -13.17 -0.26 -10.68
CA TRP A 51 -13.01 -1.47 -11.50
C TRP A 51 -13.24 -2.78 -10.73
N ARG A 52 -13.61 -2.72 -9.44
CA ARG A 52 -13.86 -3.88 -8.57
C ARG A 52 -15.33 -3.95 -8.11
N ILE A 53 -16.23 -3.40 -8.93
CA ILE A 53 -17.67 -3.52 -8.71
C ILE A 53 -18.15 -4.80 -9.38
N LYS A 54 -18.70 -5.73 -8.60
CA LYS A 54 -19.32 -6.96 -9.09
C LYS A 54 -20.67 -7.15 -8.41
N GLU A 55 -21.72 -7.35 -9.20
CA GLU A 55 -23.08 -7.64 -8.70
C GLU A 55 -23.58 -6.60 -7.66
N GLY A 56 -23.26 -5.32 -7.87
CA GLY A 56 -23.64 -4.23 -6.96
C GLY A 56 -22.80 -4.12 -5.69
N VAL A 57 -21.78 -4.97 -5.50
CA VAL A 57 -20.83 -4.90 -4.39
C VAL A 57 -19.51 -4.29 -4.89
N ALA A 58 -19.07 -3.22 -4.24
CA ALA A 58 -17.80 -2.56 -4.53
C ALA A 58 -16.72 -2.98 -3.52
N ALA A 59 -15.48 -3.12 -3.98
CA ALA A 59 -14.32 -3.18 -3.09
C ALA A 59 -13.83 -1.76 -2.77
N ALA A 60 -13.34 -1.55 -1.54
CA ALA A 60 -12.63 -0.34 -1.16
C ALA A 60 -11.27 -0.70 -0.55
N ARG A 61 -10.36 0.28 -0.53
CA ARG A 61 -9.06 0.17 0.12
C ARG A 61 -8.90 1.24 1.19
N ILE A 62 -8.08 0.93 2.18
CA ILE A 62 -7.51 1.86 3.13
C ILE A 62 -6.02 1.55 3.25
N ILE A 63 -5.17 2.57 3.27
CA ILE A 63 -3.73 2.41 3.50
C ILE A 63 -3.49 2.36 5.00
N CYS A 64 -2.66 1.42 5.44
CA CYS A 64 -2.31 1.25 6.84
C CYS A 64 -0.83 1.55 7.09
N ASP A 65 -0.53 2.03 8.29
CA ASP A 65 0.80 1.96 8.87
C ASP A 65 0.96 0.60 9.59
N VAL A 66 2.19 0.10 9.66
CA VAL A 66 2.48 -1.16 10.37
C VAL A 66 2.94 -0.86 11.77
N TYR A 67 2.38 -1.58 12.74
CA TYR A 67 2.70 -1.51 14.17
C TYR A 67 3.20 -2.86 14.66
N LYS A 68 4.07 -2.84 15.68
CA LYS A 68 4.62 -4.03 16.33
C LYS A 68 3.52 -4.78 17.10
N PHE A 69 3.85 -5.96 17.63
CA PHE A 69 2.90 -6.85 18.35
C PHE A 69 2.21 -6.20 19.57
N ASP A 70 2.75 -5.10 20.09
CA ASP A 70 2.14 -4.35 21.19
C ASP A 70 0.97 -3.45 20.75
N GLY A 71 0.71 -3.34 19.44
CA GLY A 71 -0.34 -2.51 18.83
C GLY A 71 -0.15 -1.00 19.00
N LYS A 72 0.96 -0.54 19.59
CA LYS A 72 1.20 0.85 19.99
C LYS A 72 2.46 1.43 19.39
N THR A 73 3.48 0.61 19.17
CA THR A 73 4.77 1.03 18.65
C THR A 73 4.77 0.89 17.14
N PRO A 74 4.99 1.98 16.37
CA PRO A 74 5.16 1.89 14.93
C PRO A 74 6.34 0.98 14.56
N PHE A 75 6.20 0.21 13.49
CA PHE A 75 7.27 -0.62 12.98
C PHE A 75 8.25 0.20 12.14
N ASP A 76 9.53 0.22 12.56
CA ASP A 76 10.58 1.04 11.95
C ASP A 76 10.88 0.63 10.49
N GLY A 77 10.64 -0.63 10.13
CA GLY A 77 10.78 -1.12 8.75
C GLY A 77 9.60 -0.75 7.84
N CYS A 78 8.57 -0.09 8.35
CA CYS A 78 7.47 0.42 7.52
C CYS A 78 7.91 1.69 6.78
N PRO A 79 8.01 1.69 5.43
CA PRO A 79 8.49 2.86 4.68
C PRO A 79 7.63 4.11 4.90
N ARG A 80 6.31 3.94 5.09
CA ARG A 80 5.37 5.03 5.33
C ARG A 80 5.57 5.68 6.71
N VAL A 81 5.83 4.87 7.74
CA VAL A 81 6.18 5.37 9.08
C VAL A 81 7.50 6.15 9.05
N ASN A 82 8.50 5.62 8.33
CA ASN A 82 9.77 6.31 8.16
C ASN A 82 9.61 7.67 7.46
N LEU A 83 8.79 7.75 6.40
CA LEU A 83 8.48 9.02 5.75
C LEU A 83 7.83 10.02 6.73
N LYS A 84 6.84 9.60 7.52
CA LYS A 84 6.21 10.45 8.54
C LYS A 84 7.22 10.98 9.57
N ARG A 85 8.18 10.16 9.99
CA ARG A 85 9.27 10.58 10.90
C ARG A 85 10.11 11.70 10.32
N VAL A 86 10.61 11.53 9.09
CA VAL A 86 11.45 12.54 8.41
C VAL A 86 10.65 13.83 8.14
N LEU A 87 9.37 13.72 7.78
CA LEU A 87 8.50 14.89 7.61
C LEU A 87 8.29 15.66 8.93
N ALA A 88 8.22 14.96 10.07
CA ALA A 88 8.13 15.60 11.38
C ALA A 88 9.42 16.37 11.74
N GLU A 89 10.58 15.86 11.36
CA GLU A 89 11.87 16.55 11.50
C GLU A 89 11.93 17.81 10.65
N ALA A 90 11.58 17.72 9.37
CA ALA A 90 11.52 18.87 8.46
C ALA A 90 10.55 19.95 8.98
N LYS A 91 9.39 19.55 9.51
CA LYS A 91 8.42 20.47 10.11
C LYS A 91 8.98 21.21 11.32
N LYS A 92 9.77 20.53 12.19
CA LYS A 92 10.43 21.17 13.35
C LYS A 92 11.46 22.22 12.92
N MET A 93 12.05 22.06 11.74
CA MET A 93 12.97 23.03 11.14
C MET A 93 12.24 24.18 10.42
N GLY A 94 10.90 24.18 10.40
CA GLY A 94 10.09 25.21 9.74
C GLY A 94 9.81 24.95 8.26
N PHE A 95 10.08 23.74 7.75
CA PHE A 95 9.85 23.39 6.34
C PHE A 95 8.55 22.62 6.12
N THR A 96 7.97 22.78 4.93
CA THR A 96 6.87 21.96 4.42
C THR A 96 7.36 21.24 3.16
N MET A 97 7.14 19.93 3.09
CA MET A 97 7.50 19.12 1.93
C MET A 97 6.28 18.94 1.03
N ASN A 98 6.47 19.17 -0.27
CA ASN A 98 5.52 18.86 -1.33
C ASN A 98 6.25 18.04 -2.40
N VAL A 99 5.54 17.15 -3.08
CA VAL A 99 6.11 16.31 -4.14
C VAL A 99 5.16 16.23 -5.33
N GLY A 100 5.72 16.41 -6.52
CA GLY A 100 5.09 16.04 -7.80
C GLY A 100 5.81 14.84 -8.38
N THR A 101 5.06 13.83 -8.81
CA THR A 101 5.62 12.58 -9.36
C THR A 101 5.20 12.41 -10.81
N GLU A 102 6.15 12.11 -11.68
CA GLU A 102 5.92 11.74 -13.08
C GLU A 102 6.27 10.25 -13.24
N ALA A 103 5.24 9.40 -13.17
CA ALA A 103 5.40 7.96 -13.25
C ALA A 103 5.23 7.48 -14.68
N GLU A 104 6.31 7.46 -15.44
CA GLU A 104 6.34 6.89 -16.80
C GLU A 104 6.21 5.36 -16.75
N PHE A 105 5.53 4.79 -17.73
CA PHE A 105 5.34 3.34 -17.87
C PHE A 105 5.23 2.94 -19.35
N PHE A 106 5.49 1.66 -19.62
CA PHE A 106 5.30 1.06 -20.93
C PHE A 106 4.11 0.10 -20.92
N LEU A 107 3.42 0.01 -22.06
CA LEU A 107 2.43 -1.03 -22.32
C LEU A 107 3.02 -2.05 -23.29
N PHE A 108 3.07 -3.31 -22.88
CA PHE A 108 3.53 -4.43 -23.70
C PHE A 108 2.35 -5.32 -24.09
N LYS A 109 2.45 -5.96 -25.25
CA LYS A 109 1.49 -6.99 -25.66
C LYS A 109 1.65 -8.24 -24.79
N ARG A 110 0.59 -9.03 -24.76
CA ARG A 110 0.58 -10.37 -24.18
C ARG A 110 0.53 -11.41 -25.29
N ASP A 111 1.14 -12.56 -25.07
CA ASP A 111 1.04 -13.70 -25.97
C ASP A 111 -0.31 -14.44 -25.81
N GLU A 112 -0.47 -15.56 -26.51
CA GLU A 112 -1.68 -16.38 -26.48
C GLU A 112 -1.95 -17.01 -25.09
N ASN A 113 -0.91 -17.16 -24.25
CA ASN A 113 -1.03 -17.67 -22.89
C ASN A 113 -1.32 -16.54 -21.88
N GLY A 114 -1.28 -15.28 -22.32
CA GLY A 114 -1.48 -14.11 -21.48
C GLY A 114 -0.20 -13.61 -20.80
N ASP A 115 0.96 -14.15 -21.15
CA ASP A 115 2.25 -13.77 -20.60
C ASP A 115 2.78 -12.49 -21.27
N ALA A 116 3.54 -11.69 -20.51
CA ALA A 116 4.09 -10.44 -21.02
C ALA A 116 5.16 -10.70 -22.09
N THR A 117 5.08 -9.96 -23.19
CA THR A 117 6.10 -9.99 -24.27
C THR A 117 7.01 -8.77 -24.18
N THR A 118 8.03 -8.72 -25.04
CA THR A 118 8.87 -7.54 -25.23
C THR A 118 8.36 -6.61 -26.34
N GLU A 119 7.22 -6.92 -26.96
CA GLU A 119 6.60 -6.08 -27.98
C GLU A 119 5.81 -4.95 -27.33
N THR A 120 6.18 -3.71 -27.61
CA THR A 120 5.43 -2.53 -27.17
C THR A 120 4.07 -2.46 -27.86
N HIS A 121 3.11 -1.81 -27.20
CA HIS A 121 1.76 -1.63 -27.72
C HIS A 121 1.72 -0.71 -28.95
N ASP A 122 2.66 0.23 -29.05
CA ASP A 122 2.80 1.15 -30.16
C ASP A 122 4.28 1.47 -30.47
N THR A 123 4.49 2.30 -31.48
CA THR A 123 5.79 2.89 -31.87
C THR A 123 5.76 4.42 -31.81
N ALA A 124 4.82 4.98 -31.04
CA ALA A 124 4.61 6.43 -30.96
C ALA A 124 5.79 7.11 -30.27
N GLY A 125 6.06 8.34 -30.70
CA GLY A 125 7.13 9.17 -30.16
C GLY A 125 6.63 10.17 -29.13
N TYR A 126 7.56 10.98 -28.62
CA TYR A 126 7.22 12.05 -27.69
C TYR A 126 6.33 13.10 -28.36
N PHE A 127 5.04 13.11 -28.02
CA PHE A 127 4.03 14.05 -28.54
C PHE A 127 3.92 14.10 -30.09
N THR A 128 4.09 12.96 -30.76
CA THR A 128 3.97 12.82 -32.23
C THR A 128 3.04 11.69 -32.64
#